data_AF-A0AAX2TM58-F1
#
_entry.id   AF-A0AAX2TM58-F1
#
_cell.length_a   1.000
_cell.length_b   1.000
_cell.length_c   1.000
_cell.angle_alpha   90.00
_cell.angle_beta   90.00
_cell.angle_gamma   90.00
#
_symmetry.space_group_name_H-M   'P 1'
#
loop_
_entity.id
_entity.type
_entity.pdbx_description
1 polymer ?
#
loop_
_entity_poly.entity_id
_entity_poly.type
_entity_poly.pdbx_seq_one_letter_code
_entity_poly.pdbx_strand_id
1 'polypeptide(L)'
;KYNDIMHVDTSHGIFSSDSTLGGISIRDVPPGYDYPSFIAMDQPKHAHQRKTVSPMFTPDHLDELAKLIRQRSASVLDNLPRNETFNFVERVSIELTTQMLATLFDFPWEERRKLTRWSDVSTALPKSGIVNSPEERRREMDECYGYFSKLWNERVNLAPRNDLLSMMAHSDATRHMDPDNLMGNIILLIVGGNDTTRNTMSGSVLALH
;
A
#
# COMPACT_ATOMS: atom_id res chain seq x y z
N LYS A 1 28.26 4.19 -10.18
CA LYS A 1 27.18 4.47 -9.20
C LYS A 1 25.84 3.86 -9.60
N TYR A 2 25.22 4.22 -10.74
CA TYR A 2 23.98 3.56 -11.17
C TYR A 2 24.14 2.04 -11.33
N ASN A 3 25.18 1.60 -12.05
CA ASN A 3 25.45 0.16 -12.23
C ASN A 3 25.73 -0.57 -10.91
N ASP A 4 26.29 0.11 -9.92
CA ASP A 4 26.58 -0.49 -8.61
C ASP A 4 25.27 -0.74 -7.85
N ILE A 5 24.31 0.18 -7.91
CA ILE A 5 22.96 0.01 -7.35
C ILE A 5 22.23 -1.15 -8.03
N MET A 6 22.27 -1.21 -9.37
CA MET A 6 21.67 -2.30 -10.12
C MET A 6 22.28 -3.65 -9.76
N HIS A 7 23.60 -3.71 -9.56
CA HIS A 7 24.27 -4.92 -9.13
C HIS A 7 23.78 -5.38 -7.75
N VAL A 8 23.64 -4.46 -6.79
CA VAL A 8 23.09 -4.77 -5.45
C VAL A 8 21.64 -5.27 -5.55
N ASP A 9 20.77 -4.54 -6.25
CA ASP A 9 19.33 -4.83 -6.35
C ASP A 9 19.05 -6.19 -7.05
N THR A 10 19.85 -6.54 -8.06
CA THR A 10 19.68 -7.80 -8.80
C THR A 10 20.37 -9.01 -8.15
N SER A 11 21.26 -8.79 -7.18
CA SER A 11 22.03 -9.84 -6.52
C SER A 11 21.44 -10.21 -5.15
N HIS A 12 20.13 -10.45 -5.08
CA HIS A 12 19.40 -10.73 -3.84
C HIS A 12 19.88 -12.00 -3.09
N GLY A 13 20.65 -12.88 -3.72
CA GLY A 13 21.32 -14.01 -3.05
C GLY A 13 22.56 -13.60 -2.25
N ILE A 14 23.06 -12.38 -2.44
CA ILE A 14 24.21 -11.78 -1.74
C ILE A 14 23.72 -10.67 -0.80
N PHE A 15 22.82 -9.82 -1.28
CA PHE A 15 22.23 -8.70 -0.53
C PHE A 15 20.80 -9.06 -0.12
N SER A 16 20.65 -9.57 1.09
CA SER A 16 19.38 -10.03 1.64
C SER A 16 18.42 -8.88 1.96
N SER A 17 17.12 -9.13 1.79
CA SER A 17 16.03 -8.25 2.21
C SER A 17 15.33 -8.75 3.47
N ASP A 18 15.75 -9.88 4.04
CA ASP A 18 15.03 -10.58 5.10
C ASP A 18 14.89 -9.72 6.37
N SER A 19 13.66 -9.59 6.87
CA SER A 19 13.36 -8.84 8.09
C SER A 19 14.13 -9.35 9.31
N THR A 20 14.49 -10.63 9.36
CA THR A 20 15.29 -11.22 10.44
C THR A 20 16.74 -10.73 10.45
N LEU A 21 17.21 -10.12 9.35
CA LEU A 21 18.53 -9.52 9.21
C LEU A 21 18.50 -7.98 9.24
N GLY A 22 17.35 -7.38 9.57
CA GLY A 22 17.17 -5.92 9.64
C GLY A 22 16.26 -5.33 8.55
N GLY A 23 15.88 -6.13 7.54
CA GLY A 23 14.92 -5.74 6.50
C GLY A 23 15.49 -4.76 5.45
N ILE A 24 14.61 -3.93 4.89
CA ILE A 24 14.88 -3.14 3.67
C ILE A 24 15.07 -1.64 3.89
N SER A 25 15.19 -1.22 5.15
CA SER A 25 15.38 0.20 5.53
C SER A 25 16.73 0.40 6.21
N ILE A 26 17.29 1.62 6.08
CA ILE A 26 18.56 1.97 6.75
C ILE A 26 18.41 1.98 8.28
N ARG A 27 17.19 2.25 8.78
CA ARG A 27 16.89 2.28 10.22
C ARG A 27 16.24 0.97 10.63
N ASP A 28 16.75 0.38 11.71
CA ASP A 28 16.14 -0.78 12.33
C ASP A 28 14.72 -0.46 12.81
N VAL A 29 13.81 -1.40 12.57
CA VAL A 29 12.44 -1.32 13.08
C VAL A 29 12.47 -1.67 14.57
N PRO A 30 11.88 -0.84 15.46
CA PRO A 30 11.83 -1.17 16.89
C PRO A 30 11.06 -2.49 17.13
N PRO A 31 11.44 -3.29 18.13
CA PRO A 31 10.75 -4.56 18.43
C PRO A 31 9.24 -4.37 18.62
N GLY A 32 8.43 -5.24 17.99
CA GLY A 32 6.97 -5.19 18.07
C GLY A 32 6.31 -4.22 17.09
N TYR A 33 7.09 -3.64 16.18
CA TYR A 33 6.61 -2.84 15.04
C TYR A 33 6.95 -3.48 13.69
N ASP A 34 7.58 -4.65 13.72
CA ASP A 34 7.97 -5.46 12.58
C ASP A 34 6.79 -6.33 12.15
N TYR A 35 6.02 -5.86 11.17
CA TYR A 35 5.07 -6.70 10.47
C TYR A 35 5.76 -7.36 9.26
N PRO A 36 5.95 -8.69 9.26
CA PRO A 36 6.61 -9.35 8.16
C PRO A 36 5.76 -9.21 6.89
N SER A 37 6.38 -8.80 5.79
CA SER A 37 5.72 -8.67 4.49
C SER A 37 6.68 -9.10 3.38
N PHE A 38 6.14 -9.48 2.21
CA PHE A 38 6.98 -10.11 1.20
C PHE A 38 8.12 -9.22 0.66
N ILE A 39 8.05 -7.88 0.79
CA ILE A 39 9.18 -7.01 0.39
C ILE A 39 10.43 -7.24 1.25
N ALA A 40 10.24 -7.66 2.51
CA ALA A 40 11.29 -7.94 3.46
C ALA A 40 11.49 -9.45 3.65
N MET A 41 11.43 -10.21 2.55
CA MET A 41 11.64 -11.65 2.51
C MET A 41 12.56 -12.01 1.36
N ASP A 42 13.38 -13.03 1.58
CA ASP A 42 14.16 -13.66 0.52
C ASP A 42 13.39 -14.83 -0.14
N GLN A 43 14.01 -15.40 -1.18
CA GLN A 43 13.50 -16.61 -1.83
C GLN A 43 13.59 -17.83 -0.90
N PRO A 44 12.65 -18.80 -1.00
CA PRO A 44 11.54 -18.88 -1.96
C PRO A 44 10.22 -18.24 -1.48
N LYS A 45 10.13 -17.83 -0.21
CA LYS A 45 8.88 -17.35 0.41
C LYS A 45 8.34 -16.09 -0.29
N HIS A 46 9.24 -15.16 -0.64
CA HIS A 46 8.91 -13.95 -1.40
C HIS A 46 8.15 -14.25 -2.69
N ALA A 47 8.65 -15.18 -3.53
CA ALA A 47 8.04 -15.46 -4.82
C ALA A 47 6.60 -15.97 -4.68
N HIS A 48 6.32 -16.84 -3.71
CA HIS A 48 4.98 -17.38 -3.51
C HIS A 48 3.97 -16.30 -3.12
N GLN A 49 4.32 -15.43 -2.16
CA GLN A 49 3.42 -14.36 -1.73
C GLN A 49 3.24 -13.29 -2.82
N ARG A 50 4.32 -12.86 -3.48
CA ARG A 50 4.24 -11.87 -4.57
C ARG A 50 3.42 -12.37 -5.75
N LYS A 51 3.53 -13.66 -6.09
CA LYS A 51 2.76 -14.27 -7.18
C LYS A 51 1.25 -14.21 -6.94
N THR A 52 0.80 -14.22 -5.69
CA THR A 52 -0.63 -14.13 -5.35
C THR A 52 -1.26 -12.80 -5.79
N VAL A 53 -0.55 -11.69 -5.66
CA VAL A 53 -1.08 -10.34 -5.98
C VAL A 53 -0.71 -9.87 -7.39
N SER A 54 0.22 -10.55 -8.05
CA SER A 54 0.68 -10.21 -9.41
C SER A 54 -0.43 -10.20 -10.48
N PRO A 55 -1.48 -11.05 -10.44
CA PRO A 55 -2.57 -11.02 -11.42
C PRO A 55 -3.34 -9.69 -11.48
N MET A 56 -3.33 -8.90 -10.40
CA MET A 56 -3.91 -7.54 -10.37
C MET A 56 -3.20 -6.57 -11.32
N PHE A 57 -1.98 -6.90 -11.77
CA PHE A 57 -1.14 -5.99 -12.53
C PHE A 57 -0.78 -6.55 -13.91
N THR A 58 -1.61 -7.46 -14.46
CA THR A 58 -1.48 -7.90 -15.86
C THR A 58 -1.90 -6.79 -16.81
N PRO A 59 -1.40 -6.77 -18.07
CA PRO A 59 -1.78 -5.77 -19.06
C PRO A 59 -3.31 -5.60 -19.22
N ASP A 60 -4.03 -6.73 -19.36
CA ASP A 60 -5.49 -6.70 -19.51
C ASP A 60 -6.20 -6.07 -18.31
N HIS A 61 -5.73 -6.34 -17.09
CA HIS A 61 -6.32 -5.73 -15.90
C HIS A 61 -5.98 -4.24 -15.79
N LEU A 62 -4.76 -3.86 -16.15
CA LEU A 62 -4.33 -2.47 -16.18
C LEU A 62 -5.14 -1.65 -17.21
N ASP A 63 -5.52 -2.23 -18.35
CA ASP A 63 -6.35 -1.55 -19.35
C ASP A 63 -7.76 -1.24 -18.81
N GLU A 64 -8.35 -2.16 -18.03
CA GLU A 64 -9.63 -1.89 -17.36
C GLU A 64 -9.49 -0.83 -16.26
N LEU A 65 -8.43 -0.91 -15.45
CA LEU A 65 -8.15 0.11 -14.43
C LEU A 65 -7.90 1.48 -15.07
N ALA A 66 -7.25 1.55 -16.23
CA ALA A 66 -6.94 2.81 -16.92
C ALA A 66 -8.22 3.58 -17.31
N LYS A 67 -9.30 2.88 -17.68
CA LYS A 67 -10.61 3.51 -17.95
C LYS A 67 -11.16 4.18 -16.69
N LEU A 68 -11.13 3.48 -15.57
CA LEU A 68 -11.60 3.98 -14.28
C LEU A 68 -10.74 5.13 -13.76
N ILE A 69 -9.42 5.01 -13.85
CA ILE A 69 -8.46 6.06 -13.47
C ILE A 69 -8.75 7.31 -14.29
N ARG A 70 -8.90 7.19 -15.62
CA ARG A 70 -9.20 8.34 -16.49
C ARG A 70 -10.50 9.05 -16.10
N GLN A 71 -11.57 8.30 -15.86
CA GLN A 71 -12.84 8.86 -15.43
C GLN A 71 -12.72 9.64 -14.12
N ARG A 72 -12.04 9.04 -13.13
CA ARG A 72 -11.84 9.64 -11.81
C ARG A 72 -10.93 10.86 -11.84
N SER A 73 -9.83 10.79 -12.59
CA SER A 73 -8.94 11.92 -12.82
C SER A 73 -9.68 13.08 -13.45
N ALA A 74 -10.47 12.85 -14.50
CA ALA A 74 -11.28 13.90 -15.12
C ALA A 74 -12.25 14.52 -14.09
N SER A 75 -13.00 13.69 -13.36
CA SER A 75 -13.95 14.16 -12.35
C SER A 75 -13.28 14.99 -11.24
N VAL A 76 -12.12 14.56 -10.72
CA VAL A 76 -11.39 15.33 -9.70
C VAL A 76 -10.93 16.67 -10.25
N LEU A 77 -10.34 16.69 -11.46
CA LEU A 77 -9.83 17.91 -12.08
C LEU A 77 -10.94 18.90 -12.46
N ASP A 78 -12.08 18.41 -12.95
CA ASP A 78 -13.24 19.23 -13.33
C ASP A 78 -13.86 19.96 -12.13
N ASN A 79 -13.69 19.43 -10.92
CA ASN A 79 -14.22 19.99 -9.67
C ASN A 79 -13.21 20.88 -8.91
N LEU A 80 -12.03 21.15 -9.48
CA LEU A 80 -11.07 22.06 -8.87
C LEU A 80 -11.51 23.52 -9.02
N PRO A 81 -11.26 24.38 -8.01
CA PRO A 81 -11.57 25.79 -8.13
C PRO A 81 -10.70 26.44 -9.21
N ARG A 82 -11.29 27.34 -9.99
CA ARG A 82 -10.59 28.04 -11.07
C ARG A 82 -10.14 29.41 -10.59
N ASN A 83 -8.88 29.77 -10.85
CA ASN A 83 -8.27 31.04 -10.46
C ASN A 83 -8.25 31.29 -8.94
N GLU A 84 -8.29 30.22 -8.14
CA GLU A 84 -8.16 30.29 -6.69
C GLU A 84 -7.01 29.37 -6.24
N THR A 85 -6.30 29.78 -5.21
CA THR A 85 -5.27 28.96 -4.59
C THR A 85 -5.90 27.80 -3.82
N PHE A 86 -5.42 26.58 -4.07
CA PHE A 86 -5.81 25.41 -3.31
C PHE A 86 -4.61 24.49 -3.07
N ASN A 87 -4.75 23.57 -2.11
CA ASN A 87 -3.75 22.55 -1.84
C ASN A 87 -3.86 21.39 -2.85
N PHE A 88 -2.93 21.32 -3.81
CA PHE A 88 -2.89 20.27 -4.82
C PHE A 88 -2.67 18.87 -4.22
N VAL A 89 -1.88 18.77 -3.16
CA VAL A 89 -1.63 17.50 -2.46
C VAL A 89 -2.96 16.94 -1.96
N GLU A 90 -3.72 17.76 -1.22
CA GLU A 90 -5.00 17.35 -0.62
C GLU A 90 -6.07 17.03 -1.67
N ARG A 91 -6.30 17.95 -2.61
CA ARG A 91 -7.43 17.87 -3.56
C ARG A 91 -7.19 16.92 -4.73
N VAL A 92 -5.94 16.63 -5.08
CA VAL A 92 -5.62 15.80 -6.25
C VAL A 92 -4.80 14.59 -5.85
N SER A 93 -3.62 14.79 -5.28
CA SER A 93 -2.66 13.70 -5.06
C SER A 93 -3.18 12.67 -4.06
N ILE A 94 -3.71 13.13 -2.92
CA ILE A 94 -4.32 12.25 -1.93
C ILE A 94 -5.60 11.66 -2.50
N GLU A 95 -6.54 12.49 -3.00
CA GLU A 95 -7.85 11.99 -3.47
C GLU A 95 -7.71 10.89 -4.53
N LEU A 96 -6.96 11.10 -5.61
CA LEU A 96 -6.82 10.10 -6.67
C LEU A 96 -6.16 8.82 -6.19
N THR A 97 -5.15 8.94 -5.33
CA THR A 97 -4.44 7.78 -4.78
C THR A 97 -5.34 6.99 -3.83
N THR A 98 -6.11 7.66 -2.96
CA THR A 98 -7.08 7.01 -2.07
C THR A 98 -8.16 6.28 -2.88
N GLN A 99 -8.67 6.88 -3.95
CA GLN A 99 -9.67 6.24 -4.81
C GLN A 99 -9.12 4.95 -5.45
N MET A 100 -7.86 4.97 -5.89
CA MET A 100 -7.21 3.80 -6.46
C MET A 100 -7.05 2.67 -5.43
N LEU A 101 -6.52 2.98 -4.24
CA LEU A 101 -6.40 2.00 -3.15
C LEU A 101 -7.75 1.40 -2.78
N ALA A 102 -8.80 2.22 -2.66
CA ALA A 102 -10.14 1.72 -2.38
C ALA A 102 -10.63 0.73 -3.43
N THR A 103 -10.25 0.90 -4.70
CA THR A 103 -10.60 -0.04 -5.77
C THR A 103 -9.79 -1.32 -5.69
N LEU A 104 -8.48 -1.22 -5.47
CA LEU A 104 -7.62 -2.41 -5.36
C LEU A 104 -8.03 -3.32 -4.22
N PHE A 105 -8.56 -2.77 -3.13
CA PHE A 105 -9.00 -3.52 -1.95
C PHE A 105 -10.51 -3.82 -1.90
N ASP A 106 -11.29 -3.38 -2.90
CA ASP A 106 -12.77 -3.37 -2.84
C ASP A 106 -13.27 -2.81 -1.49
N PHE A 107 -12.65 -1.70 -1.06
CA PHE A 107 -12.86 -1.06 0.23
C PHE A 107 -14.10 -0.16 0.17
N PRO A 108 -14.92 -0.09 1.24
CA PRO A 108 -16.11 0.76 1.28
C PRO A 108 -15.80 2.22 0.88
N TRP A 109 -16.43 2.68 -0.20
CA TRP A 109 -16.07 3.94 -0.86
C TRP A 109 -16.15 5.16 0.05
N GLU A 110 -17.18 5.23 0.90
CA GLU A 110 -17.38 6.32 1.86
C GLU A 110 -16.32 6.35 2.97
N GLU A 111 -15.68 5.21 3.25
CA GLU A 111 -14.68 5.07 4.30
C GLU A 111 -13.24 5.09 3.76
N ARG A 112 -13.04 5.25 2.45
CA ARG A 112 -11.72 5.15 1.78
C ARG A 112 -10.62 5.99 2.41
N ARG A 113 -10.96 7.11 3.05
CA ARG A 113 -10.00 7.99 3.74
C ARG A 113 -9.30 7.31 4.93
N LYS A 114 -9.87 6.24 5.49
CA LYS A 114 -9.20 5.36 6.47
C LYS A 114 -7.93 4.74 5.91
N LEU A 115 -7.90 4.33 4.64
CA LEU A 115 -6.71 3.75 4.00
C LEU A 115 -5.54 4.74 4.01
N THR A 116 -5.82 6.01 3.68
CA THR A 116 -4.82 7.06 3.76
C THR A 116 -4.36 7.31 5.19
N ARG A 117 -5.29 7.37 6.15
CA ARG A 117 -4.93 7.57 7.56
C ARG A 117 -4.02 6.44 8.07
N TRP A 118 -4.37 5.19 7.80
CA TRP A 118 -3.57 4.03 8.21
C TRP A 118 -2.22 3.99 7.49
N SER A 119 -2.14 4.40 6.22
CA SER A 119 -0.85 4.59 5.53
C SER A 119 0.03 5.60 6.28
N ASP A 120 -0.50 6.81 6.53
CA ASP A 120 0.25 7.88 7.18
C ASP A 120 0.69 7.47 8.61
N VAL A 121 -0.17 6.78 9.37
CA VAL A 121 0.12 6.27 10.73
C VAL A 121 1.16 5.16 10.71
N SER A 122 1.13 4.27 9.71
CA SER A 122 2.06 3.16 9.61
C SER A 122 3.50 3.63 9.36
N THR A 123 3.68 4.71 8.59
CA THR A 123 4.98 5.30 8.24
C THR A 123 5.37 6.48 9.13
N ALA A 124 4.53 6.84 10.12
CA ALA A 124 4.75 7.99 10.99
C ALA A 124 6.09 7.89 11.75
N LEU A 125 6.94 8.90 11.56
CA LEU A 125 8.17 9.06 12.33
C LEU A 125 7.88 9.72 13.70
N PRO A 126 8.73 9.50 14.72
CA PRO A 126 8.65 10.24 15.97
C PRO A 126 8.62 11.76 15.72
N LYS A 127 7.68 12.46 16.35
CA LYS A 127 7.46 13.92 16.20
C LYS A 127 7.05 14.39 14.78
N SER A 128 6.58 13.50 13.91
CA SER A 128 6.02 13.86 12.61
C SER A 128 4.71 14.67 12.69
N GLY A 129 4.04 14.67 13.85
CA GLY A 129 2.73 15.31 14.05
C GLY A 129 1.55 14.48 13.53
N ILE A 130 1.79 13.31 12.94
CA ILE A 130 0.74 12.40 12.44
C ILE A 130 0.02 11.70 13.60
N VAL A 131 0.79 11.29 14.61
CA VAL A 131 0.33 10.68 15.86
C VAL A 131 1.00 11.40 17.04
N ASN A 132 0.27 11.54 18.14
CA ASN A 132 0.72 12.23 19.34
C ASN A 132 1.47 11.30 20.30
N SER A 133 1.21 10.00 20.25
CA SER A 133 1.89 9.01 21.10
C SER A 133 2.00 7.63 20.45
N PRO A 134 2.92 6.76 20.91
CA PRO A 134 2.98 5.36 20.50
C PRO A 134 1.68 4.58 20.75
N GLU A 135 0.96 4.90 21.83
CA GLU A 135 -0.32 4.27 22.18
C GLU A 135 -1.43 4.66 21.20
N GLU A 136 -1.46 5.93 20.76
CA GLU A 136 -2.37 6.37 19.71
C GLU A 136 -2.10 5.64 18.39
N ARG A 137 -0.83 5.55 17.99
CA ARG A 137 -0.43 4.78 16.80
C ARG A 137 -0.90 3.34 16.90
N ARG A 138 -0.63 2.67 18.03
CA ARG A 138 -1.06 1.28 18.27
C ARG A 138 -2.57 1.13 18.15
N ARG A 139 -3.35 2.01 18.78
CA ARG A 139 -4.82 1.98 18.73
C ARG A 139 -5.35 2.09 17.30
N GLU A 140 -4.79 2.98 16.48
CA GLU A 140 -5.21 3.14 15.08
C GLU A 140 -4.79 1.95 14.20
N MET A 141 -3.62 1.36 14.46
CA MET A 141 -3.20 0.13 13.78
C MET A 141 -4.05 -1.08 14.21
N ASP A 142 -4.48 -1.15 15.47
CA ASP A 142 -5.43 -2.17 15.95
C ASP A 142 -6.80 -2.00 15.29
N GLU A 143 -7.27 -0.76 15.07
CA GLU A 143 -8.48 -0.48 14.29
C GLU A 143 -8.34 -0.94 12.84
N CYS A 144 -7.22 -0.61 12.19
CA CYS A 144 -6.89 -1.09 10.84
C CYS A 144 -6.93 -2.62 10.79
N TYR A 145 -6.27 -3.28 11.75
CA TYR A 145 -6.24 -4.74 11.86
C TYR A 145 -7.64 -5.32 12.00
N GLY A 146 -8.46 -4.78 12.90
CA GLY A 146 -9.84 -5.24 13.12
C GLY A 146 -10.71 -5.07 11.87
N TYR A 147 -10.56 -3.95 11.16
CA TYR A 147 -11.32 -3.67 9.95
C TYR A 147 -10.97 -4.63 8.81
N PHE A 148 -9.68 -4.80 8.53
CA PHE A 148 -9.23 -5.72 7.49
C PHE A 148 -9.48 -7.18 7.85
N SER A 149 -9.45 -7.55 9.13
CA SER A 149 -9.87 -8.88 9.59
C SER A 149 -11.34 -9.16 9.26
N LYS A 150 -12.22 -8.16 9.42
CA LYS A 150 -13.62 -8.28 9.00
C LYS A 150 -13.74 -8.46 7.49
N LEU A 151 -13.10 -7.60 6.69
CA LEU A 151 -13.13 -7.71 5.22
C LEU A 151 -12.56 -9.04 4.74
N TRP A 152 -11.48 -9.52 5.36
CA TRP A 152 -10.90 -10.82 5.07
C TRP A 152 -11.89 -11.96 5.30
N ASN A 153 -12.54 -11.98 6.48
CA ASN A 153 -13.54 -12.98 6.82
C ASN A 153 -14.75 -12.94 5.87
N GLU A 154 -15.10 -11.79 5.32
CA GLU A 154 -16.09 -11.71 4.24
C GLU A 154 -15.55 -12.35 2.95
N ARG A 155 -14.33 -11.98 2.53
CA ARG A 155 -13.75 -12.45 1.26
C ARG A 155 -13.49 -13.96 1.23
N VAL A 156 -13.06 -14.58 2.33
CA VAL A 156 -12.85 -16.05 2.38
C VAL A 156 -14.13 -16.86 2.21
N ASN A 157 -15.30 -16.26 2.45
CA ASN A 157 -16.60 -16.93 2.38
C ASN A 157 -17.39 -16.58 1.10
N LEU A 158 -16.82 -15.76 0.21
CA LEU A 158 -17.44 -15.34 -1.04
C LEU A 158 -16.74 -15.96 -2.23
N ALA A 159 -17.39 -15.98 -3.39
CA ALA A 159 -16.71 -16.33 -4.63
C ALA A 159 -15.54 -15.34 -4.89
N PRO A 160 -14.43 -15.80 -5.51
CA PRO A 160 -13.30 -14.94 -5.83
C PRO A 160 -13.72 -13.67 -6.57
N ARG A 161 -13.18 -12.54 -6.12
CA ARG A 161 -13.39 -11.21 -6.68
C ARG A 161 -12.07 -10.67 -7.18
N ASN A 162 -12.18 -9.62 -7.99
CA ASN A 162 -11.02 -8.95 -8.57
C ASN A 162 -10.50 -7.84 -7.65
N ASP A 163 -10.11 -8.22 -6.44
CA ASP A 163 -9.53 -7.34 -5.42
C ASP A 163 -8.39 -8.05 -4.68
N LEU A 164 -7.43 -7.29 -4.15
CA LEU A 164 -6.22 -7.82 -3.51
C LEU A 164 -6.53 -8.69 -2.30
N LEU A 165 -7.57 -8.38 -1.51
CA LEU A 165 -7.96 -9.20 -0.36
C LEU A 165 -8.52 -10.54 -0.85
N SER A 166 -9.36 -10.54 -1.86
CA SER A 166 -9.93 -11.76 -2.42
C SER A 166 -8.87 -12.64 -3.08
N MET A 167 -7.92 -12.06 -3.82
CA MET A 167 -6.79 -12.79 -4.38
C MET A 167 -5.97 -13.48 -3.27
N MET A 168 -5.67 -12.76 -2.19
CA MET A 168 -4.95 -13.33 -1.04
C MET A 168 -5.79 -14.36 -0.26
N ALA A 169 -7.10 -14.15 -0.11
CA ALA A 169 -8.00 -15.05 0.61
C ALA A 169 -8.16 -16.41 -0.08
N HIS A 170 -7.99 -16.46 -1.41
CA HIS A 170 -8.20 -17.66 -2.23
C HIS A 170 -6.92 -18.33 -2.74
N SER A 171 -5.74 -17.80 -2.40
CA SER A 171 -4.46 -18.39 -2.78
C SER A 171 -3.90 -19.27 -1.66
N ASP A 172 -3.48 -20.49 -1.97
CA ASP A 172 -2.87 -21.41 -0.99
C ASP A 172 -1.59 -20.84 -0.35
N ALA A 173 -0.89 -19.94 -1.04
CA ALA A 173 0.31 -19.29 -0.52
C ALA A 173 0.05 -18.29 0.61
N THR A 174 -1.18 -17.79 0.75
CA THR A 174 -1.54 -16.69 1.66
C THR A 174 -2.73 -16.98 2.56
N ARG A 175 -3.69 -17.83 2.13
CA ARG A 175 -4.92 -18.13 2.89
C ARG A 175 -4.68 -18.77 4.26
N HIS A 176 -3.52 -19.40 4.45
CA HIS A 176 -3.11 -20.08 5.69
C HIS A 176 -1.93 -19.38 6.38
N MET A 177 -1.61 -18.15 5.96
CA MET A 177 -0.53 -17.39 6.58
C MET A 177 -0.94 -16.89 7.96
N ASP A 178 0.05 -16.63 8.81
CA ASP A 178 -0.21 -16.06 10.13
C ASP A 178 -0.79 -14.64 10.00
N PRO A 179 -1.63 -14.20 10.95
CA PRO A 179 -2.30 -12.91 10.87
C PRO A 179 -1.35 -11.70 10.77
N ASP A 180 -0.18 -11.77 11.40
CA ASP A 180 0.81 -10.68 11.38
C ASP A 180 1.41 -10.52 9.98
N ASN A 181 1.70 -11.63 9.30
CA ASN A 181 2.18 -11.63 7.91
C ASN A 181 1.13 -11.12 6.91
N LEU A 182 -0.13 -11.53 7.11
CA LEU A 182 -1.23 -11.03 6.30
C LEU A 182 -1.37 -9.51 6.48
N MET A 183 -1.34 -9.03 7.72
CA MET A 183 -1.42 -7.60 8.02
C MET A 183 -0.22 -6.85 7.43
N GLY A 184 0.99 -7.39 7.56
CA GLY A 184 2.19 -6.84 6.95
C GLY A 184 2.05 -6.68 5.44
N ASN A 185 1.48 -7.67 4.74
CA ASN A 185 1.23 -7.58 3.30
C ASN A 185 0.16 -6.54 2.94
N ILE A 186 -0.92 -6.44 3.73
CA ILE A 186 -1.95 -5.41 3.52
C ILE A 186 -1.36 -4.01 3.71
N ILE A 187 -0.59 -3.78 4.79
CA ILE A 187 0.07 -2.50 5.03
C ILE A 187 1.10 -2.19 3.95
N LEU A 188 1.90 -3.17 3.52
CA LEU A 188 2.83 -3.02 2.41
C LEU A 188 2.13 -2.51 1.14
N LEU A 189 1.00 -3.10 0.79
CA LEU A 189 0.23 -2.73 -0.41
C LEU A 189 -0.42 -1.35 -0.27
N ILE A 190 -0.92 -1.00 0.91
CA ILE A 190 -1.45 0.35 1.20
C ILE A 190 -0.34 1.39 1.09
N VAL A 191 0.76 1.23 1.83
CA VAL A 191 1.87 2.19 1.88
C VAL A 191 2.57 2.29 0.54
N GLY A 192 2.91 1.15 -0.06
CA GLY A 192 3.62 1.06 -1.32
C GLY A 192 2.86 1.70 -2.48
N GLY A 193 1.52 1.60 -2.48
CA GLY A 193 0.65 2.23 -3.47
C GLY A 193 0.28 3.68 -3.15
N ASN A 194 0.31 4.09 -1.88
CA ASN A 194 -0.11 5.43 -1.44
C ASN A 194 0.98 6.49 -1.62
N ASP A 195 2.06 6.40 -0.86
CA ASP A 195 2.99 7.52 -0.65
C ASP A 195 3.79 7.81 -1.93
N THR A 196 4.20 6.76 -2.64
CA THR A 196 4.99 6.86 -3.88
C THR A 196 4.21 7.55 -5.00
N THR A 197 2.95 7.12 -5.23
CA THR A 197 2.05 7.69 -6.23
C THR A 197 1.68 9.13 -5.91
N ARG A 198 1.32 9.39 -4.64
CA ARG A 198 0.98 10.75 -4.15
C ARG A 198 2.13 11.73 -4.37
N ASN A 199 3.34 11.35 -3.98
CA ASN A 199 4.52 12.19 -4.13
C ASN A 199 4.92 12.39 -5.59
N THR A 200 4.72 11.36 -6.43
CA THR A 200 4.96 11.48 -7.88
C THR A 200 4.01 12.51 -8.51
N MET A 201 2.72 12.48 -8.19
CA MET A 201 1.75 13.47 -8.68
C MET A 201 2.10 14.90 -8.24
N SER A 202 2.44 15.07 -6.96
CA SER A 202 2.82 16.37 -6.41
C SER A 202 4.12 16.90 -7.03
N GLY A 203 5.13 16.04 -7.12
CA GLY A 203 6.42 16.35 -7.74
C GLY A 203 6.30 16.65 -9.24
N SER A 204 5.36 16.03 -9.94
CA SER A 204 5.12 16.29 -11.36
C SER A 204 4.67 17.72 -11.61
N VAL A 205 3.79 18.27 -10.76
CA VAL A 205 3.36 19.67 -10.89
C VAL A 205 4.52 20.61 -10.55
N LEU A 206 5.30 20.32 -9.50
CA LEU A 206 6.47 21.11 -9.15
C LEU A 206 7.51 21.14 -10.28
N ALA A 207 7.71 20.03 -10.98
CA ALA A 207 8.66 19.94 -12.09
C ALA A 207 8.20 20.66 -13.37
N LEU A 208 6.88 20.87 -13.53
CA LEU A 208 6.29 21.55 -14.68
C LEU A 208 6.05 23.05 -14.45
N HIS A 209 6.19 23.51 -13.21
CA HIS A 209 6.14 24.93 -12.84
C HIS A 209 7.46 25.62 -13.17
#